data_AF-A0A2K9PND8-F1
#
_entry.id   AF-A0A2K9PND8-F1
#
_cell.length_a   1.000
_cell.length_b   1.000
_cell.length_c   1.000
_cell.angle_alpha   90.00
_cell.angle_beta   90.00
_cell.angle_gamma   90.00
#
_symmetry.space_group_name_H-M   'P 1'
#
loop_
_entity.id
_entity.type
_entity.pdbx_description
1 polymer ?
#
loop_
_entity_poly.entity_id
_entity_poly.type
_entity_poly.pdbx_seq_one_letter_code
_entity_poly.pdbx_strand_id
1 'polypeptide(L)'
;MNIFRIPLITLLLMFIVSCSKEDVKRSNAKELTSFIINDVKATVNQQNKTLEITLSAGTDKTSLKAEVELSDKATISPDPVVARDYTNPVEFTVTAEDGSTQKYTVMVTVLSNANAITKFIVNDVAGNINENDKTITLKLPSGTNVAALSATTEIADKATIMPDPAVARDYTNPVEFTVTAEDDSTQKYTVMVTVLSNANAITKFIVNDVAGNINENDKTITLKLPSGTNVTALSATTEIADKATITPDPAVARDYTNPVEFTVTAEDGSTQKYTVTVKNAPSTAFITTWKTTEANESILIPIFSGVDNNGEREEVYNYSVDWGDGSTDTNQTGSATHSYATAGTYTVSITGDFPRIYFPSDELGRFRLKIQSVENWGSQVWTSMNSAFSRCENLVVNAVDTPNLSKVTDMASMFFEATSFNQDISSWDVSNVTDMSFMFSGAINFNQDLSNWNVSKVTDMEDMLTKTNLSARHYENLLDAWSKLTLQKGVKFNVGNTTYCHGEAAKQKLINDFGWTITDGDKYCD
;
A
#
# COMPACT_ATOMS: atom_id res chain seq x y z
N MET A 1 48.23 129.88 -28.55
CA MET A 1 47.86 130.26 -29.94
C MET A 1 46.40 129.84 -30.13
N ASN A 2 45.52 130.81 -30.41
CA ASN A 2 44.08 130.75 -30.78
C ASN A 2 43.13 130.07 -29.77
N ILE A 3 42.27 130.76 -29.00
CA ILE A 3 41.10 131.62 -29.29
C ILE A 3 40.01 130.94 -30.16
N PHE A 4 38.86 130.66 -29.52
CA PHE A 4 37.45 131.01 -29.86
C PHE A 4 36.53 129.93 -29.21
N ARG A 5 35.88 130.09 -28.04
CA ARG A 5 34.93 131.11 -27.51
C ARG A 5 33.57 130.98 -28.23
N ILE A 6 32.47 130.56 -27.56
CA ILE A 6 31.34 131.37 -26.99
C ILE A 6 30.04 130.52 -27.15
N PRO A 7 28.85 130.71 -26.51
CA PRO A 7 28.39 131.24 -25.19
C PRO A 7 27.44 130.26 -24.42
N LEU A 8 27.27 130.28 -23.08
CA LEU A 8 26.56 131.20 -22.16
C LEU A 8 25.05 130.89 -21.95
N ILE A 9 24.64 130.98 -20.67
CA ILE A 9 23.35 131.45 -20.07
C ILE A 9 22.67 130.39 -19.15
N THR A 10 22.92 130.45 -17.82
CA THR A 10 22.08 131.01 -16.70
C THR A 10 20.86 130.12 -16.35
N LEU A 11 20.52 129.76 -15.10
CA LEU A 11 20.17 130.62 -13.95
C LEU A 11 19.73 129.74 -12.73
N LEU A 12 20.06 130.17 -11.49
CA LEU A 12 19.30 130.08 -10.21
C LEU A 12 18.90 128.72 -9.59
N LEU A 13 18.76 128.50 -8.26
CA LEU A 13 18.79 129.31 -7.03
C LEU A 13 18.93 128.35 -5.82
N MET A 14 19.76 128.74 -4.84
CA MET A 14 19.63 128.61 -3.36
C MET A 14 19.27 127.31 -2.59
N PHE A 15 20.16 127.04 -1.62
CA PHE A 15 19.96 126.71 -0.20
C PHE A 15 19.42 125.33 0.24
N ILE A 16 20.25 124.62 1.03
CA ILE A 16 20.13 124.29 2.47
C ILE A 16 20.85 122.96 2.73
N VAL A 17 21.82 122.99 3.64
CA VAL A 17 22.48 121.81 4.20
C VAL A 17 21.46 120.96 4.96
N SER A 18 21.29 119.70 4.56
CA SER A 18 20.69 118.66 5.39
C SER A 18 21.56 117.40 5.30
N CYS A 19 21.99 116.92 6.46
CA CYS A 19 22.76 115.71 6.63
C CYS A 19 21.82 114.49 6.49
N SER A 20 22.02 113.64 5.48
CA SER A 20 21.34 112.34 5.35
C SER A 20 22.35 111.21 5.51
N LYS A 21 22.11 110.34 6.49
CA LYS A 21 22.85 109.09 6.77
C LYS A 21 23.00 108.23 5.51
N GLU A 22 24.17 107.62 5.35
CA GLU A 22 24.37 106.50 4.42
C GLU A 22 23.47 105.32 4.83
N ASP A 23 22.58 104.88 3.93
CA ASP A 23 21.83 103.64 4.08
C ASP A 23 22.75 102.44 3.77
N VAL A 24 23.06 101.65 4.79
CA VAL A 24 23.71 100.35 4.64
C VAL A 24 22.73 99.40 3.94
N LYS A 25 23.01 99.00 2.69
CA LYS A 25 22.25 97.93 2.01
C LYS A 25 22.40 96.63 2.81
N ARG A 26 21.33 96.21 3.48
CA ARG A 26 21.27 94.93 4.20
C ARG A 26 21.25 93.76 3.21
N SER A 27 21.88 92.64 3.58
CA SER A 27 21.95 91.44 2.74
C SER A 27 20.57 90.79 2.57
N ASN A 28 20.28 90.33 1.35
CA ASN A 28 19.06 89.57 1.00
C ASN A 28 19.30 88.05 0.89
N ALA A 29 20.48 87.57 1.28
CA ALA A 29 20.87 86.16 1.17
C ALA A 29 20.08 85.27 2.15
N LYS A 30 19.45 84.21 1.64
CA LYS A 30 18.59 83.25 2.38
C LYS A 30 19.02 81.81 2.14
N GLU A 31 20.27 81.65 1.73
CA GLU A 31 20.81 80.35 1.38
C GLU A 31 21.11 79.59 2.67
N LEU A 32 20.55 78.39 2.74
CA LEU A 32 20.89 77.41 3.74
C LEU A 32 22.02 76.56 3.14
N THR A 33 23.23 76.71 3.69
CA THR A 33 24.46 76.13 3.12
C THR A 33 24.82 74.77 3.72
N SER A 34 24.30 74.48 4.92
CA SER A 34 24.40 73.17 5.56
C SER A 34 23.22 72.92 6.50
N PHE A 35 22.71 71.69 6.49
CA PHE A 35 21.76 71.16 7.47
C PHE A 35 22.21 69.74 7.79
N ILE A 36 22.52 69.44 9.04
CA ILE A 36 23.12 68.17 9.45
C ILE A 36 22.27 67.56 10.56
N ILE A 37 21.85 66.32 10.40
CA ILE A 37 21.23 65.52 11.48
C ILE A 37 22.10 64.26 11.66
N ASN A 38 22.51 63.96 12.90
CA ASN A 38 23.34 62.79 13.22
C ASN A 38 24.55 62.64 12.29
N ASP A 39 25.31 63.73 12.10
CA ASP A 39 26.48 63.81 11.21
C ASP A 39 26.20 63.59 9.71
N VAL A 40 24.94 63.41 9.31
CA VAL A 40 24.52 63.31 7.91
C VAL A 40 24.10 64.68 7.39
N LYS A 41 24.87 65.21 6.43
CA LYS A 41 24.55 66.46 5.74
C LYS A 41 23.42 66.27 4.73
N ALA A 42 22.39 67.11 4.79
CA ALA A 42 21.27 67.12 3.89
C ALA A 42 21.68 67.51 2.46
N THR A 43 21.05 66.87 1.49
CA THR A 43 21.09 67.31 0.10
C THR A 43 20.09 68.44 -0.09
N VAL A 44 20.55 69.61 -0.53
CA VAL A 44 19.70 70.79 -0.69
C VAL A 44 19.27 70.95 -2.14
N ASN A 45 17.97 70.88 -2.40
CA ASN A 45 17.39 71.24 -3.69
C ASN A 45 16.97 72.72 -3.67
N GLN A 46 17.79 73.59 -4.27
CA GLN A 46 17.56 75.03 -4.26
C GLN A 46 16.37 75.49 -5.13
N GLN A 47 15.90 74.68 -6.08
CA GLN A 47 14.76 75.02 -6.93
C GLN A 47 13.44 74.71 -6.22
N ASN A 48 13.36 73.53 -5.60
CA ASN A 48 12.15 73.05 -4.92
C ASN A 48 12.13 73.44 -3.44
N LYS A 49 13.25 73.98 -2.92
CA LYS A 49 13.43 74.38 -1.53
C LYS A 49 13.19 73.22 -0.57
N THR A 50 13.69 72.04 -0.94
CA THR A 50 13.64 70.84 -0.11
C THR A 50 15.04 70.46 0.38
N LEU A 51 15.09 69.86 1.56
CA LEU A 51 16.29 69.24 2.13
C LEU A 51 15.99 67.78 2.39
N GLU A 52 16.81 66.90 1.82
CA GLU A 52 16.65 65.46 1.95
C GLU A 52 17.79 64.89 2.78
N ILE A 53 17.45 64.15 3.83
CA ILE A 53 18.39 63.48 4.72
C ILE A 53 18.00 62.01 4.79
N THR A 54 18.97 61.14 4.58
CA THR A 54 18.80 59.69 4.72
C THR A 54 19.64 59.21 5.88
N LEU A 55 18.99 58.69 6.93
CA LEU A 55 19.63 58.24 8.16
C LEU A 55 19.70 56.71 8.20
N SER A 56 20.67 56.18 8.97
CA SER A 56 20.85 54.75 9.18
C SER A 56 19.62 54.11 9.84
N ALA A 57 19.44 52.81 9.61
CA ALA A 57 18.34 52.05 10.17
C ALA A 57 18.27 52.11 11.69
N GLY A 58 17.05 52.01 12.24
CA GLY A 58 16.81 52.09 13.69
C GLY A 58 16.86 53.50 14.28
N THR A 59 17.12 54.54 13.47
CA THR A 59 17.10 55.93 13.95
C THR A 59 15.68 56.35 14.32
N ASP A 60 15.50 56.82 15.56
CA ASP A 60 14.23 57.38 16.02
C ASP A 60 13.99 58.77 15.42
N LYS A 61 12.96 58.88 14.58
CA LYS A 61 12.59 60.14 13.92
C LYS A 61 11.86 61.13 14.83
N THR A 62 11.37 60.70 15.99
CA THR A 62 10.48 61.50 16.83
C THR A 62 11.19 62.60 17.62
N SER A 63 12.53 62.53 17.70
CA SER A 63 13.33 63.44 18.52
C SER A 63 14.73 63.69 17.93
N LEU A 64 14.78 64.26 16.72
CA LEU A 64 16.04 64.61 16.05
C LEU A 64 16.38 66.09 16.20
N LYS A 65 17.67 66.39 16.29
CA LYS A 65 18.22 67.76 16.32
C LYS A 65 19.04 67.99 15.07
N ALA A 66 19.06 69.25 14.61
CA ALA A 66 19.81 69.64 13.44
C ALA A 66 20.84 70.72 13.76
N GLU A 67 22.01 70.60 13.15
CA GLU A 67 23.02 71.65 13.07
C GLU A 67 22.89 72.34 11.72
N VAL A 68 22.98 73.67 11.68
CA VAL A 68 22.80 74.44 10.45
C VAL A 68 23.90 75.47 10.26
N GLU A 69 24.23 75.71 9.00
CA GLU A 69 25.04 76.85 8.57
C GLU A 69 24.19 77.75 7.68
N LEU A 70 24.19 79.05 8.00
CA LEU A 70 23.40 80.07 7.33
C LEU A 70 24.33 81.15 6.78
N SER A 71 23.83 81.90 5.79
CA SER A 71 24.49 83.13 5.32
C SER A 71 24.64 84.14 6.47
N ASP A 72 25.71 84.96 6.44
CA ASP A 72 26.00 85.95 7.48
C ASP A 72 24.78 86.80 7.85
N LYS A 73 24.44 86.80 9.15
CA LYS A 73 23.30 87.50 9.78
C LYS A 73 21.90 87.00 9.42
N ALA A 74 21.75 85.91 8.66
CA ALA A 74 20.46 85.26 8.48
C ALA A 74 20.03 84.50 9.75
N THR A 75 18.73 84.35 9.94
CA THR A 75 18.14 83.58 11.05
C THR A 75 17.24 82.47 10.50
N ILE A 76 17.04 81.41 11.28
CA ILE A 76 16.17 80.28 10.91
C ILE A 76 15.15 80.04 12.03
N SER A 77 13.92 79.74 11.65
CA SER A 77 12.84 79.40 12.58
C SER A 77 11.99 78.27 12.00
N PRO A 78 11.60 77.26 12.79
CA PRO A 78 11.85 77.13 14.23
C PRO A 78 13.31 76.71 14.52
N ASP A 79 13.80 76.89 15.77
CA ASP A 79 15.22 76.71 16.12
C ASP A 79 15.75 75.27 15.89
N PRO A 80 16.63 75.00 14.93
CA PRO A 80 17.01 73.64 14.50
C PRO A 80 17.68 72.78 15.58
N VAL A 81 18.28 73.36 16.61
CA VAL A 81 18.88 72.59 17.73
C VAL A 81 17.87 72.05 18.74
N VAL A 82 16.61 72.51 18.69
CA VAL A 82 15.51 71.94 19.48
C VAL A 82 15.05 70.64 18.83
N ALA A 83 14.96 69.57 19.64
CA ALA A 83 14.52 68.25 19.16
C ALA A 83 13.10 68.32 18.58
N ARG A 84 12.89 67.68 17.42
CA ARG A 84 11.60 67.62 16.72
C ARG A 84 11.33 66.26 16.14
N ASP A 85 10.05 66.02 15.91
CA ASP A 85 9.54 64.87 15.18
C ASP A 85 9.60 65.13 13.66
N TYR A 86 10.39 64.31 12.96
CA TYR A 86 10.51 64.31 11.51
C TYR A 86 9.77 63.14 10.85
N THR A 87 8.86 62.46 11.57
CA THR A 87 7.99 61.43 11.02
C THR A 87 7.25 61.96 9.79
N ASN A 88 6.83 63.23 9.84
CA ASN A 88 6.35 64.00 8.69
C ASN A 88 7.37 65.10 8.30
N PRO A 89 7.33 65.61 7.05
CA PRO A 89 8.20 66.71 6.63
C PRO A 89 8.06 67.95 7.53
N VAL A 90 9.19 68.58 7.87
CA VAL A 90 9.23 69.75 8.77
C VAL A 90 9.63 70.99 7.99
N GLU A 91 8.86 72.07 8.12
CA GLU A 91 9.18 73.36 7.49
C GLU A 91 10.08 74.23 8.36
N PHE A 92 11.12 74.81 7.75
CA PHE A 92 11.97 75.86 8.33
C PHE A 92 11.90 77.11 7.46
N THR A 93 11.85 78.28 8.08
CA THR A 93 11.87 79.59 7.43
C THR A 93 13.19 80.29 7.72
N VAL A 94 13.98 80.54 6.67
CA VAL A 94 15.19 81.36 6.74
C VAL A 94 14.82 82.82 6.45
N THR A 95 15.24 83.72 7.32
CA THR A 95 14.98 85.17 7.21
C THR A 95 16.32 85.90 7.04
N ALA A 96 16.47 86.65 5.95
CA ALA A 96 17.66 87.45 5.66
C ALA A 96 17.71 88.74 6.49
N GLU A 97 18.86 89.44 6.47
CA GLU A 97 19.07 90.70 7.20
C GLU A 97 18.10 91.83 6.76
N ASP A 98 17.69 91.81 5.49
CA ASP A 98 16.69 92.71 4.92
C ASP A 98 15.23 92.37 5.29
N GLY A 99 15.01 91.29 6.04
CA GLY A 99 13.70 90.84 6.52
C GLY A 99 12.93 89.97 5.54
N SER A 100 13.45 89.70 4.34
CA SER A 100 12.79 88.83 3.38
C SER A 100 13.04 87.35 3.70
N THR A 101 12.06 86.48 3.44
CA THR A 101 12.06 85.08 3.92
C THR A 101 12.14 84.04 2.80
N GLN A 102 12.57 82.82 3.15
CA GLN A 102 12.55 81.62 2.30
C GLN A 102 12.17 80.41 3.15
N LYS A 103 11.14 79.68 2.73
CA LYS A 103 10.78 78.40 3.33
C LYS A 103 11.59 77.26 2.74
N TYR A 104 11.95 76.30 3.59
CA TYR A 104 12.57 75.05 3.22
C TYR A 104 11.83 73.90 3.91
N THR A 105 11.56 72.81 3.18
CA THR A 105 10.93 71.60 3.72
C THR A 105 11.98 70.51 3.90
N VAL A 106 12.19 70.06 5.14
CA VAL A 106 13.13 68.99 5.49
C VAL A 106 12.39 67.65 5.50
N MET A 107 12.86 66.71 4.71
CA MET A 107 12.37 65.34 4.62
C MET A 107 13.46 64.39 5.13
N VAL A 108 13.11 63.60 6.15
CA VAL A 108 14.01 62.60 6.73
C VAL A 108 13.51 61.20 6.35
N THR A 109 14.35 60.44 5.67
CA THR A 109 14.15 59.03 5.36
C THR A 109 15.06 58.19 6.25
N VAL A 110 14.55 57.07 6.78
CA VAL A 110 15.36 56.10 7.54
C VAL A 110 15.44 54.84 6.69
N LEU A 111 16.65 54.35 6.45
CA LEU A 111 16.87 53.12 5.68
C LEU A 111 16.31 51.91 6.44
N SER A 112 15.76 50.94 5.71
CA SER A 112 15.33 49.66 6.30
C SER A 112 16.54 48.73 6.48
N ASN A 113 16.63 48.06 7.64
CA ASN A 113 17.57 46.95 7.90
C ASN A 113 16.95 45.56 7.70
N ALA A 114 15.75 45.48 7.11
CA ALA A 114 15.07 44.21 6.91
C ALA A 114 15.80 43.38 5.82
N ASN A 115 16.46 42.31 6.25
CA ASN A 115 17.24 41.40 5.38
C ASN A 115 16.79 39.94 5.49
N ALA A 116 15.55 39.68 5.93
CA ALA A 116 15.04 38.31 6.04
C ALA A 116 14.44 37.79 4.72
N ILE A 117 14.57 36.47 4.48
CA ILE A 117 13.78 35.76 3.47
C ILE A 117 12.48 35.30 4.13
N THR A 118 11.33 35.78 3.65
CA THR A 118 10.01 35.42 4.21
C THR A 118 9.33 34.29 3.45
N LYS A 119 9.74 34.07 2.19
CA LYS A 119 9.24 32.98 1.35
C LYS A 119 10.34 32.47 0.44
N PHE A 120 10.41 31.16 0.27
CA PHE A 120 11.31 30.51 -0.68
C PHE A 120 10.58 29.29 -1.25
N ILE A 121 10.26 29.30 -2.54
CA ILE A 121 9.49 28.24 -3.21
C ILE A 121 10.30 27.67 -4.36
N VAL A 122 10.36 26.35 -4.47
CA VAL A 122 10.91 25.63 -5.63
C VAL A 122 9.86 24.62 -6.09
N ASN A 123 9.48 24.65 -7.38
CA ASN A 123 8.47 23.75 -7.97
C ASN A 123 7.18 23.67 -7.12
N ASP A 124 6.63 24.83 -6.72
CA ASP A 124 5.46 24.95 -5.85
C ASP A 124 5.59 24.38 -4.42
N VAL A 125 6.77 23.85 -4.06
CA VAL A 125 7.09 23.43 -2.69
C VAL A 125 7.66 24.60 -1.91
N ALA A 126 6.96 25.00 -0.85
CA ALA A 126 7.45 26.01 0.09
C ALA A 126 8.57 25.42 0.98
N GLY A 127 9.71 26.11 1.02
CA GLY A 127 10.81 25.79 1.92
C GLY A 127 10.48 26.14 3.36
N ASN A 128 10.90 25.29 4.29
CA ASN A 128 10.80 25.55 5.72
C ASN A 128 11.98 26.44 6.14
N ILE A 129 11.66 27.68 6.51
CA ILE A 129 12.64 28.73 6.86
C ILE A 129 12.83 28.72 8.38
N ASN A 130 14.08 28.52 8.81
CA ASN A 130 14.48 28.64 10.21
C ASN A 130 15.28 29.92 10.39
N GLU A 131 14.66 30.91 11.03
CA GLU A 131 15.23 32.24 11.19
C GLU A 131 16.32 32.32 12.28
N ASN A 132 16.43 31.35 13.17
CA ASN A 132 17.50 31.31 14.17
C ASN A 132 18.79 30.75 13.55
N ASP A 133 18.67 29.65 12.80
CA ASP A 133 19.81 28.97 12.18
C ASP A 133 20.14 29.53 10.79
N LYS A 134 19.26 30.39 10.25
CA LYS A 134 19.35 30.96 8.90
C LYS A 134 19.46 29.87 7.83
N THR A 135 18.63 28.84 7.98
CA THR A 135 18.57 27.72 7.04
C THR A 135 17.19 27.64 6.39
N ILE A 136 17.16 27.13 5.16
CA ILE A 136 15.92 26.83 4.43
C ILE A 136 16.00 25.38 3.99
N THR A 137 15.02 24.56 4.38
CA THR A 137 14.96 23.14 4.00
C THR A 137 13.81 22.88 3.06
N LEU A 138 14.10 22.20 1.93
CA LEU A 138 13.10 21.81 0.93
C LEU A 138 13.11 20.30 0.78
N LYS A 139 11.93 19.69 0.83
CA LYS A 139 11.71 18.28 0.54
C LYS A 139 10.94 18.16 -0.77
N LEU A 140 11.65 17.82 -1.84
CA LEU A 140 11.06 17.75 -3.18
C LEU A 140 10.61 16.32 -3.52
N PRO A 141 9.58 16.15 -4.37
CA PRO A 141 9.11 14.84 -4.81
C PRO A 141 10.20 14.00 -5.48
N SER A 142 10.01 12.68 -5.49
CA SER A 142 10.95 11.75 -6.12
C SER A 142 11.21 12.06 -7.61
N GLY A 143 12.42 11.76 -8.08
CA GLY A 143 12.82 12.00 -9.46
C GLY A 143 13.09 13.47 -9.83
N THR A 144 12.92 14.42 -8.90
CA THR A 144 13.23 15.83 -9.15
C THR A 144 14.73 16.01 -9.47
N ASN A 145 15.03 16.63 -10.61
CA ASN A 145 16.40 17.00 -10.97
C ASN A 145 16.87 18.21 -10.16
N VAL A 146 17.78 18.01 -9.21
CA VAL A 146 18.31 19.08 -8.34
C VAL A 146 19.45 19.88 -8.96
N ALA A 147 19.98 19.48 -10.13
CA ALA A 147 21.12 20.14 -10.77
C ALA A 147 20.76 21.49 -11.43
N ALA A 148 19.47 21.76 -11.63
CA ALA A 148 18.99 22.98 -12.28
C ALA A 148 17.60 23.36 -11.76
N LEU A 149 17.54 23.99 -10.58
CA LEU A 149 16.31 24.50 -9.98
C LEU A 149 16.34 26.02 -9.86
N SER A 150 15.21 26.66 -10.16
CA SER A 150 14.96 28.09 -9.87
C SER A 150 14.01 28.21 -8.69
N ALA A 151 14.15 29.29 -7.92
CA ALA A 151 13.30 29.57 -6.78
C ALA A 151 12.56 30.90 -6.94
N THR A 152 11.35 30.97 -6.41
CA THR A 152 10.62 32.22 -6.18
C THR A 152 10.80 32.62 -4.73
N THR A 153 11.20 33.86 -4.48
CA THR A 153 11.48 34.37 -3.13
C THR A 153 10.70 35.63 -2.80
N GLU A 154 10.44 35.85 -1.52
CA GLU A 154 9.87 37.08 -0.97
C GLU A 154 10.85 37.65 0.07
N ILE A 155 11.23 38.92 -0.12
CA ILE A 155 12.13 39.71 0.73
C ILE A 155 11.54 41.11 0.91
N ALA A 156 12.08 41.89 1.84
CA ALA A 156 11.62 43.26 2.09
C ALA A 156 11.81 44.18 0.87
N ASP A 157 10.95 45.19 0.75
CA ASP A 157 11.05 46.21 -0.31
C ASP A 157 12.43 46.86 -0.33
N LYS A 158 12.99 47.04 -1.53
CA LYS A 158 14.35 47.57 -1.81
C LYS A 158 15.53 46.72 -1.32
N ALA A 159 15.29 45.63 -0.58
CA ALA A 159 16.36 44.66 -0.32
C ALA A 159 16.75 43.94 -1.63
N THR A 160 17.97 43.45 -1.68
CA THR A 160 18.49 42.65 -2.80
C THR A 160 18.93 41.28 -2.30
N ILE A 161 18.89 40.27 -3.16
CA ILE A 161 19.32 38.91 -2.84
C ILE A 161 20.29 38.40 -3.92
N MET A 162 21.41 37.84 -3.48
CA MET A 162 22.44 37.31 -4.38
C MET A 162 22.96 35.96 -3.89
N PRO A 163 23.15 34.94 -4.76
CA PRO A 163 22.82 34.93 -6.20
C PRO A 163 21.30 35.06 -6.46
N ASP A 164 20.89 35.55 -7.64
CA ASP A 164 19.47 35.77 -7.98
C ASP A 164 18.68 34.44 -7.95
N PRO A 165 17.77 34.22 -6.98
CA PRO A 165 17.05 32.96 -6.81
C PRO A 165 16.33 32.44 -8.05
N ALA A 166 15.90 33.33 -8.96
CA ALA A 166 15.20 32.96 -10.20
C ALA A 166 16.12 32.29 -11.24
N VAL A 167 17.44 32.44 -11.12
CA VAL A 167 18.40 31.77 -12.00
C VAL A 167 18.57 30.31 -11.57
N ALA A 168 18.42 29.39 -12.52
CA ALA A 168 18.58 27.96 -12.29
C ALA A 168 19.99 27.62 -11.79
N ARG A 169 20.08 26.80 -10.74
CA ARG A 169 21.34 26.37 -10.14
C ARG A 169 21.28 24.95 -9.60
N ASP A 170 22.45 24.41 -9.31
CA ASP A 170 22.64 23.09 -8.72
C ASP A 170 22.50 23.15 -7.19
N TYR A 171 21.56 22.36 -6.66
CA TYR A 171 21.32 22.16 -5.22
C TYR A 171 21.75 20.78 -4.73
N THR A 172 22.61 20.07 -5.48
CA THR A 172 23.24 18.81 -5.02
C THR A 172 24.03 19.03 -3.74
N ASN A 173 24.59 20.23 -3.55
CA ASN A 173 25.17 20.71 -2.30
C ASN A 173 24.38 21.92 -1.77
N PRO A 174 24.48 22.23 -0.47
CA PRO A 174 23.84 23.41 0.09
C PRO A 174 24.24 24.69 -0.65
N VAL A 175 23.26 25.54 -0.96
CA VAL A 175 23.47 26.81 -1.66
C VAL A 175 23.27 27.96 -0.70
N GLU A 176 24.15 28.94 -0.74
CA GLU A 176 24.06 30.11 0.12
C GLU A 176 23.48 31.31 -0.65
N PHE A 177 22.58 32.05 0.00
CA PHE A 177 22.02 33.30 -0.47
C PHE A 177 22.29 34.41 0.54
N THR A 178 22.71 35.57 0.08
CA THR A 178 22.90 36.76 0.90
C THR A 178 21.84 37.77 0.54
N VAL A 179 21.04 38.18 1.52
CA VAL A 179 20.12 39.31 1.41
C VAL A 179 20.83 40.56 1.95
N THR A 180 20.84 41.63 1.18
CA THR A 180 21.37 42.94 1.57
C THR A 180 20.21 43.91 1.69
N ALA A 181 20.04 44.50 2.87
CA ALA A 181 19.00 45.51 3.14
C ALA A 181 19.37 46.89 2.56
N GLU A 182 18.48 47.86 2.72
CA GLU A 182 18.66 49.23 2.20
C GLU A 182 19.79 49.98 2.93
N ASP A 183 20.10 49.58 4.17
CA ASP A 183 21.19 50.13 5.00
C ASP A 183 22.53 49.40 4.86
N ASP A 184 22.68 48.58 3.82
CA ASP A 184 23.82 47.72 3.54
C ASP A 184 24.06 46.58 4.55
N SER A 185 23.19 46.38 5.54
CA SER A 185 23.27 45.21 6.44
C SER A 185 22.92 43.92 5.69
N THR A 186 23.68 42.86 5.94
CA THR A 186 23.55 41.59 5.20
C THR A 186 23.13 40.41 6.08
N GLN A 187 22.29 39.52 5.55
CA GLN A 187 21.96 38.24 6.16
C GLN A 187 22.17 37.10 5.18
N LYS A 188 22.89 36.07 5.61
CA LYS A 188 23.16 34.86 4.82
C LYS A 188 22.19 33.75 5.20
N TYR A 189 21.66 33.03 4.21
CA TYR A 189 20.82 31.86 4.35
C TYR A 189 21.43 30.67 3.62
N THR A 190 21.40 29.49 4.25
CA THR A 190 21.84 28.23 3.62
C THR A 190 20.61 27.40 3.23
N VAL A 191 20.45 27.12 1.94
CA VAL A 191 19.36 26.33 1.38
C VAL A 191 19.82 24.90 1.17
N MET A 192 19.09 23.95 1.77
CA MET A 192 19.32 22.52 1.65
C MET A 192 18.11 21.86 0.99
N VAL A 193 18.35 21.09 -0.06
CA VAL A 193 17.31 20.37 -0.81
C VAL A 193 17.50 18.87 -0.60
N THR A 194 16.43 18.18 -0.22
CA THR A 194 16.37 16.72 -0.14
C THR A 194 15.30 16.21 -1.10
N VAL A 195 15.63 15.20 -1.90
CA VAL A 195 14.66 14.49 -2.75
C VAL A 195 14.10 13.31 -1.96
N LEU A 196 12.77 13.23 -1.87
CA LEU A 196 12.08 12.15 -1.16
C LEU A 196 12.11 10.85 -1.99
N SER A 197 12.19 9.72 -1.30
CA SER A 197 12.14 8.40 -1.94
C SER A 197 10.70 8.02 -2.31
N ASN A 198 10.52 7.41 -3.48
CA ASN A 198 9.26 6.75 -3.90
C ASN A 198 9.28 5.24 -3.67
N ALA A 199 10.28 4.71 -2.97
CA ALA A 199 10.37 3.28 -2.73
C ALA A 199 9.21 2.83 -1.83
N ASN A 200 8.32 2.00 -2.39
CA ASN A 200 7.12 1.48 -1.74
C ASN A 200 7.00 -0.05 -1.91
N ALA A 201 8.12 -0.75 -2.07
CA ALA A 201 8.15 -2.19 -2.21
C ALA A 201 8.10 -2.92 -0.86
N ILE A 202 7.44 -4.08 -0.83
CA ILE A 202 7.62 -5.07 0.24
C ILE A 202 8.74 -5.99 -0.20
N THR A 203 9.87 -5.98 0.50
CA THR A 203 11.03 -6.81 0.16
C THR A 203 11.03 -8.15 0.89
N LYS A 204 10.29 -8.23 2.00
CA LYS A 204 10.12 -9.45 2.78
C LYS A 204 8.77 -9.47 3.46
N PHE A 205 8.13 -10.63 3.47
CA PHE A 205 6.89 -10.88 4.18
C PHE A 205 6.96 -12.29 4.76
N ILE A 206 6.96 -12.43 6.08
CA ILE A 206 7.17 -13.71 6.77
C ILE A 206 5.99 -13.96 7.71
N VAL A 207 5.44 -15.17 7.68
CA VAL A 207 4.46 -15.66 8.65
C VAL A 207 4.94 -17.01 9.18
N ASN A 208 5.02 -17.18 10.50
CA ASN A 208 5.48 -18.42 11.14
C ASN A 208 6.80 -18.96 10.54
N ASP A 209 7.80 -18.08 10.39
CA ASP A 209 9.11 -18.37 9.77
C ASP A 209 9.07 -18.81 8.29
N VAL A 210 7.90 -18.78 7.64
CA VAL A 210 7.75 -19.03 6.20
C VAL A 210 7.81 -17.71 5.44
N ALA A 211 8.83 -17.57 4.60
CA ALA A 211 8.95 -16.44 3.68
C ALA A 211 7.92 -16.55 2.54
N GLY A 212 7.18 -15.47 2.29
CA GLY A 212 6.27 -15.35 1.17
C GLY A 212 7.00 -15.14 -0.15
N ASN A 213 6.46 -15.74 -1.21
CA ASN A 213 6.91 -15.51 -2.57
C ASN A 213 6.30 -14.19 -3.07
N ILE A 214 7.13 -13.18 -3.28
CA ILE A 214 6.71 -11.83 -3.68
C ILE A 214 6.85 -11.71 -5.20
N ASN A 215 5.76 -11.38 -5.86
CA ASN A 215 5.73 -11.08 -7.28
C ASN A 215 5.52 -9.58 -7.48
N GLU A 216 6.61 -8.89 -7.83
CA GLU A 216 6.61 -7.44 -8.02
C GLU A 216 5.89 -6.96 -9.30
N ASN A 217 5.66 -7.83 -10.29
CA ASN A 217 4.91 -7.45 -11.48
C ASN A 217 3.41 -7.44 -11.19
N ASP A 218 2.93 -8.47 -10.51
CA ASP A 218 1.50 -8.65 -10.19
C ASP A 218 1.11 -8.03 -8.85
N LYS A 219 2.10 -7.58 -8.06
CA LYS A 219 1.93 -7.04 -6.71
C LYS A 219 1.18 -8.01 -5.79
N THR A 220 1.57 -9.28 -5.89
CA THR A 220 1.02 -10.36 -5.08
C THR A 220 2.08 -10.99 -4.20
N ILE A 221 1.65 -11.50 -3.05
CA ILE A 221 2.50 -12.28 -2.15
C ILE A 221 1.76 -13.58 -1.83
N THR A 222 2.41 -14.72 -2.10
CA THR A 222 1.82 -16.03 -1.81
C THR A 222 2.63 -16.75 -0.74
N LEU A 223 1.96 -17.24 0.31
CA LEU A 223 2.56 -18.07 1.35
C LEU A 223 1.96 -19.48 1.31
N LYS A 224 2.83 -20.48 1.45
CA LYS A 224 2.44 -21.88 1.63
C LYS A 224 2.89 -22.34 3.02
N LEU A 225 2.00 -22.24 4.00
CA LEU A 225 2.28 -22.62 5.39
C LEU A 225 2.24 -24.15 5.57
N PRO A 226 2.75 -24.71 6.68
CA PRO A 226 2.58 -26.14 6.98
C PRO A 226 1.10 -26.56 7.01
N SER A 227 0.84 -27.84 6.71
CA SER A 227 -0.52 -28.40 6.77
C SER A 227 -1.14 -28.20 8.16
N GLY A 228 -2.45 -27.95 8.20
CA GLY A 228 -3.20 -27.76 9.45
C GLY A 228 -2.94 -26.44 10.19
N THR A 229 -2.10 -25.55 9.66
CA THR A 229 -1.89 -24.23 10.28
C THR A 229 -3.21 -23.45 10.31
N ASN A 230 -3.57 -22.91 11.48
CA ASN A 230 -4.75 -22.03 11.59
C ASN A 230 -4.47 -20.69 10.89
N VAL A 231 -5.16 -20.42 9.79
CA VAL A 231 -5.00 -19.19 8.99
C VAL A 231 -5.90 -18.03 9.43
N THR A 232 -6.77 -18.23 10.42
CA THR A 232 -7.75 -17.21 10.87
C THR A 232 -7.16 -16.13 11.78
N ALA A 233 -5.94 -16.35 12.29
CA ALA A 233 -5.28 -15.42 13.19
C ALA A 233 -3.75 -15.51 13.04
N LEU A 234 -3.22 -14.89 11.99
CA LEU A 234 -1.79 -14.86 11.71
C LEU A 234 -1.25 -13.43 11.74
N SER A 235 -0.08 -13.23 12.33
CA SER A 235 0.72 -12.00 12.22
C SER A 235 1.90 -12.21 11.27
N ALA A 236 2.40 -11.12 10.70
CA ALA A 236 3.52 -11.15 9.78
C ALA A 236 4.64 -10.20 10.22
N THR A 237 5.88 -10.60 9.95
CA THR A 237 7.04 -9.69 9.95
C THR A 237 7.31 -9.24 8.52
N THR A 238 7.60 -7.96 8.32
CA THR A 238 7.81 -7.39 6.99
C THR A 238 9.06 -6.52 6.93
N GLU A 239 9.70 -6.47 5.77
CA GLU A 239 10.77 -5.50 5.46
C GLU A 239 10.31 -4.65 4.27
N ILE A 240 10.22 -3.33 4.50
CA ILE A 240 9.85 -2.31 3.51
C ILE A 240 10.98 -1.27 3.41
N ALA A 241 10.92 -0.40 2.41
CA ALA A 241 11.91 0.66 2.24
C ALA A 241 11.98 1.63 3.43
N ASP A 242 13.16 2.20 3.67
CA ASP A 242 13.39 3.16 4.75
C ASP A 242 12.39 4.33 4.70
N LYS A 243 11.82 4.66 5.87
CA LYS A 243 10.79 5.70 6.08
C LYS A 243 9.45 5.47 5.36
N ALA A 244 9.29 4.39 4.59
CA ALA A 244 7.98 3.99 4.12
C ALA A 244 7.12 3.51 5.29
N THR A 245 5.81 3.53 5.11
CA THR A 245 4.83 2.99 6.06
C THR A 245 3.98 1.92 5.39
N ILE A 246 3.44 0.98 6.15
CA ILE A 246 2.56 -0.08 5.64
C ILE A 246 1.25 -0.11 6.43
N THR A 247 0.13 -0.25 5.75
CA THR A 247 -1.20 -0.30 6.36
C THR A 247 -2.08 -1.34 5.66
N PRO A 248 -2.81 -2.21 6.40
CA PRO A 248 -2.82 -2.34 7.86
C PRO A 248 -1.47 -2.85 8.41
N ASP A 249 -1.20 -2.66 9.71
CA ASP A 249 0.06 -3.08 10.36
C ASP A 249 0.23 -4.61 10.31
N PRO A 250 1.18 -5.17 9.53
CA PRO A 250 1.37 -6.61 9.36
C PRO A 250 1.53 -7.40 10.67
N ALA A 251 2.05 -6.77 11.73
CA ALA A 251 2.27 -7.42 13.03
C ALA A 251 0.97 -7.73 13.79
N VAL A 252 -0.15 -7.10 13.44
CA VAL A 252 -1.46 -7.39 14.02
C VAL A 252 -2.03 -8.68 13.44
N ALA A 253 -2.48 -9.60 14.30
CA ALA A 253 -3.07 -10.86 13.86
C ALA A 253 -4.37 -10.64 13.08
N ARG A 254 -4.54 -11.37 11.96
CA ARG A 254 -5.72 -11.28 11.09
C ARG A 254 -6.03 -12.59 10.38
N ASP A 255 -7.23 -12.66 9.82
CA ASP A 255 -7.73 -13.79 9.05
C ASP A 255 -7.25 -13.72 7.58
N TYR A 256 -6.60 -14.79 7.12
CA TYR A 256 -6.15 -14.98 5.74
C TYR A 256 -6.92 -16.07 4.99
N THR A 257 -8.10 -16.47 5.49
CA THR A 257 -9.02 -17.37 4.76
C THR A 257 -9.37 -16.81 3.38
N ASN A 258 -9.42 -15.47 3.26
CA ASN A 258 -9.48 -14.75 2.01
C ASN A 258 -8.22 -13.90 1.80
N PRO A 259 -7.88 -13.52 0.56
CA PRO A 259 -6.76 -12.62 0.30
C PRO A 259 -6.86 -11.30 1.07
N VAL A 260 -5.74 -10.85 1.64
CA VAL A 260 -5.64 -9.62 2.42
C VAL A 260 -4.81 -8.60 1.68
N GLU A 261 -5.21 -7.33 1.73
CA GLU A 261 -4.52 -6.25 1.04
C GLU A 261 -3.69 -5.39 2.01
N PHE A 262 -2.46 -5.05 1.60
CA PHE A 262 -1.57 -4.14 2.28
C PHE A 262 -1.18 -3.00 1.36
N THR A 263 -1.15 -1.77 1.88
CA THR A 263 -0.72 -0.58 1.15
C THR A 263 0.56 -0.04 1.77
N VAL A 264 1.62 0.03 0.98
CA VAL A 264 2.87 0.69 1.35
C VAL A 264 2.84 2.12 0.84
N THR A 265 3.12 3.09 1.69
CA THR A 265 3.20 4.52 1.35
C THR A 265 4.65 4.98 1.51
N ALA A 266 5.27 5.47 0.44
CA ALA A 266 6.64 5.97 0.43
C ALA A 266 6.77 7.35 1.10
N GLU A 267 8.00 7.84 1.25
CA GLU A 267 8.29 9.16 1.87
C GLU A 267 7.68 10.31 1.05
N ASP A 268 7.59 10.18 -0.27
CA ASP A 268 6.96 11.17 -1.16
C ASP A 268 5.42 11.08 -1.24
N GLY A 269 4.81 10.12 -0.51
CA GLY A 269 3.37 9.89 -0.49
C GLY A 269 2.84 8.99 -1.61
N SER A 270 3.68 8.52 -2.54
CA SER A 270 3.29 7.50 -3.52
C SER A 270 2.94 6.18 -2.82
N THR A 271 1.92 5.48 -3.33
CA THR A 271 1.41 4.25 -2.71
C THR A 271 1.51 3.04 -3.62
N GLN A 272 1.71 1.88 -3.02
CA GLN A 272 1.68 0.58 -3.70
C GLN A 272 0.88 -0.42 -2.88
N LYS A 273 -0.08 -1.06 -3.54
CA LYS A 273 -0.94 -2.09 -2.93
C LYS A 273 -0.41 -3.49 -3.26
N TYR A 274 -0.42 -4.38 -2.27
CA TYR A 274 -0.08 -5.80 -2.39
C TYR A 274 -1.24 -6.68 -1.94
N THR A 275 -1.55 -7.73 -2.70
CA THR A 275 -2.52 -8.75 -2.30
C THR A 275 -1.79 -9.99 -1.77
N VAL A 276 -2.02 -10.32 -0.51
CA VAL A 276 -1.41 -11.47 0.19
C VAL A 276 -2.39 -12.62 0.23
N THR A 277 -1.99 -13.78 -0.30
CA THR A 277 -2.75 -15.02 -0.23
C THR A 277 -1.97 -16.05 0.57
N VAL A 278 -2.58 -16.61 1.61
CA VAL A 278 -2.00 -17.67 2.43
C VAL A 278 -2.76 -18.96 2.15
N LYS A 279 -2.03 -20.04 1.90
CA LYS A 279 -2.58 -21.38 1.78
C LYS A 279 -1.78 -22.33 2.64
N ASN A 280 -2.42 -23.35 3.19
CA ASN A 280 -1.69 -24.46 3.78
C ASN A 280 -1.13 -25.35 2.68
N ALA A 281 0.02 -25.95 2.96
CA ALA A 281 0.51 -27.08 2.21
C ALA A 281 -0.50 -28.22 2.33
N PRO A 282 -0.67 -29.03 1.26
CA PRO A 282 -1.46 -30.25 1.38
C PRO A 282 -0.86 -31.11 2.50
N SER A 283 -1.73 -31.72 3.30
CA SER A 283 -1.29 -32.72 4.28
C SER A 283 -0.56 -33.84 3.55
N THR A 284 0.49 -34.37 4.16
CA THR A 284 1.04 -35.66 3.70
C THR A 284 0.28 -36.83 4.33
N ALA A 285 -0.43 -36.59 5.43
CA ALA A 285 -1.16 -37.62 6.14
C ALA A 285 -2.58 -37.81 5.60
N PHE A 286 -3.01 -39.06 5.50
CA PHE A 286 -4.42 -39.43 5.39
C PHE A 286 -5.05 -39.30 6.78
N ILE A 287 -5.98 -38.35 6.95
CA ILE A 287 -6.56 -37.98 8.24
C ILE A 287 -8.03 -38.39 8.28
N THR A 288 -8.41 -39.09 9.35
CA THR A 288 -9.77 -39.59 9.57
C THR A 288 -10.20 -39.33 11.01
N THR A 289 -11.51 -39.31 11.26
CA THR A 289 -12.03 -39.35 12.64
C THR A 289 -12.71 -40.67 12.95
N TRP A 290 -12.53 -41.13 14.19
CA TRP A 290 -13.05 -42.40 14.66
C TRP A 290 -13.75 -42.23 16.01
N LYS A 291 -14.85 -42.96 16.22
CA LYS A 291 -15.68 -42.89 17.41
C LYS A 291 -15.59 -44.17 18.26
N THR A 292 -15.31 -43.98 19.54
CA THR A 292 -15.53 -44.96 20.60
C THR A 292 -16.69 -44.50 21.49
N THR A 293 -17.54 -45.45 21.90
CA THR A 293 -18.73 -45.19 22.71
C THR A 293 -18.55 -45.60 24.17
N GLU A 294 -17.55 -46.43 24.46
CA GLU A 294 -17.26 -46.92 25.80
C GLU A 294 -15.74 -46.87 26.09
N ALA A 295 -15.38 -46.93 27.36
CA ALA A 295 -13.98 -46.95 27.80
C ALA A 295 -13.29 -48.26 27.39
N ASN A 296 -12.01 -48.16 27.04
CA ASN A 296 -11.15 -49.27 26.58
C ASN A 296 -11.61 -49.91 25.26
N GLU A 297 -12.43 -49.22 24.49
CA GLU A 297 -12.88 -49.68 23.19
C GLU A 297 -11.80 -49.42 22.12
N SER A 298 -11.66 -50.36 21.18
CA SER A 298 -10.65 -50.28 20.12
C SER A 298 -11.20 -49.84 18.78
N ILE A 299 -10.34 -49.22 17.97
CA ILE A 299 -10.52 -49.05 16.53
C ILE A 299 -9.51 -49.93 15.79
N LEU A 300 -9.78 -50.20 14.51
CA LEU A 300 -8.92 -50.98 13.63
C LEU A 300 -8.74 -50.19 12.34
N ILE A 301 -7.50 -50.00 11.91
CA ILE A 301 -7.14 -49.55 10.56
C ILE A 301 -6.88 -50.82 9.74
N PRO A 302 -7.82 -51.23 8.87
CA PRO A 302 -7.71 -52.49 8.17
C PRO A 302 -6.99 -52.31 6.83
N ILE A 303 -6.10 -53.26 6.53
CA ILE A 303 -5.38 -53.33 5.26
C ILE A 303 -5.84 -54.52 4.43
N PHE A 304 -5.52 -54.52 3.14
CA PHE A 304 -5.64 -55.70 2.31
C PHE A 304 -4.41 -56.60 2.50
N SER A 305 -4.65 -57.89 2.77
CA SER A 305 -3.59 -58.88 3.02
C SER A 305 -3.51 -59.97 1.95
N GLY A 306 -4.08 -59.71 0.76
CA GLY A 306 -4.02 -60.64 -0.37
C GLY A 306 -2.60 -60.89 -0.87
N VAL A 307 -2.42 -62.08 -1.44
CA VAL A 307 -1.15 -62.53 -2.01
C VAL A 307 -1.36 -62.91 -3.47
N ASP A 308 -0.34 -62.64 -4.29
CA ASP A 308 -0.31 -63.00 -5.69
C ASP A 308 -0.20 -64.52 -5.90
N ASN A 309 -0.17 -64.96 -7.16
CA ASN A 309 -0.02 -66.38 -7.51
C ASN A 309 1.30 -67.02 -7.03
N ASN A 310 2.27 -66.21 -6.62
CA ASN A 310 3.56 -66.66 -6.09
C ASN A 310 3.58 -66.65 -4.55
N GLY A 311 2.50 -66.23 -3.90
CA GLY A 311 2.39 -66.11 -2.45
C GLY A 311 3.04 -64.84 -1.87
N GLU A 312 3.43 -63.89 -2.72
CA GLU A 312 3.94 -62.58 -2.31
C GLU A 312 2.79 -61.61 -2.10
N ARG A 313 2.93 -60.65 -1.17
CA ARG A 313 1.86 -59.67 -0.95
C ARG A 313 1.64 -58.82 -2.19
N GLU A 314 0.38 -58.69 -2.59
CA GLU A 314 -0.01 -57.82 -3.72
C GLU A 314 0.33 -56.35 -3.42
N GLU A 315 0.24 -55.96 -2.14
CA GLU A 315 0.46 -54.58 -1.70
C GLU A 315 1.48 -54.52 -0.54
N VAL A 316 2.40 -53.55 -0.66
CA VAL A 316 3.42 -53.27 0.34
C VAL A 316 2.93 -52.14 1.23
N TYR A 317 2.95 -52.39 2.53
CA TYR A 317 2.56 -51.43 3.56
C TYR A 317 3.78 -51.11 4.40
N ASN A 318 4.03 -49.82 4.62
CA ASN A 318 5.03 -49.32 5.55
C ASN A 318 4.61 -47.93 6.03
N TYR A 319 3.74 -47.92 7.04
CA TYR A 319 3.07 -46.70 7.47
C TYR A 319 3.22 -46.47 8.97
N SER A 320 2.99 -45.22 9.39
CA SER A 320 2.89 -44.84 10.79
C SER A 320 1.51 -44.28 11.07
N VAL A 321 1.01 -44.52 12.28
CA VAL A 321 -0.29 -44.07 12.76
C VAL A 321 -0.05 -43.19 13.99
N ASP A 322 -0.57 -41.98 13.96
CA ASP A 322 -0.83 -41.19 15.15
C ASP A 322 -2.31 -41.35 15.52
N TRP A 323 -2.55 -41.88 16.72
CA TRP A 323 -3.88 -42.26 17.17
C TRP A 323 -4.69 -41.09 17.75
N GLY A 324 -4.09 -39.90 17.86
CA GLY A 324 -4.76 -38.68 18.32
C GLY A 324 -4.96 -38.58 19.83
N ASP A 325 -4.37 -39.49 20.61
CA ASP A 325 -4.35 -39.49 22.07
C ASP A 325 -2.93 -39.38 22.65
N GLY A 326 -1.95 -39.05 21.80
CA GLY A 326 -0.53 -38.96 22.12
C GLY A 326 0.25 -40.27 21.94
N SER A 327 -0.42 -41.37 21.57
CA SER A 327 0.23 -42.62 21.18
C SER A 327 0.45 -42.71 19.66
N THR A 328 1.51 -43.43 19.26
CA THR A 328 1.86 -43.62 17.86
C THR A 328 2.36 -45.04 17.62
N ASP A 329 2.05 -45.58 16.45
CA ASP A 329 2.64 -46.80 15.90
C ASP A 329 3.46 -46.46 14.66
N THR A 330 4.62 -47.09 14.49
CA THR A 330 5.52 -46.83 13.36
C THR A 330 5.88 -48.12 12.63
N ASN A 331 6.27 -48.01 11.36
CA ASN A 331 6.71 -49.13 10.51
C ASN A 331 5.68 -50.28 10.44
N GLN A 332 4.40 -49.94 10.41
CA GLN A 332 3.30 -50.89 10.31
C GLN A 332 3.27 -51.50 8.91
N THR A 333 3.20 -52.83 8.86
CA THR A 333 3.11 -53.61 7.62
C THR A 333 1.83 -54.46 7.55
N GLY A 334 1.06 -54.48 8.64
CA GLY A 334 -0.19 -55.22 8.83
C GLY A 334 -1.29 -54.28 9.32
N SER A 335 -2.52 -54.77 9.51
CA SER A 335 -3.59 -53.96 10.11
C SER A 335 -3.19 -53.50 11.52
N ALA A 336 -3.54 -52.27 11.88
CA ALA A 336 -3.18 -51.67 13.17
C ALA A 336 -4.42 -51.52 14.05
N THR A 337 -4.32 -51.85 15.34
CA THR A 337 -5.41 -51.76 16.32
C THR A 337 -4.97 -50.93 17.51
N HIS A 338 -5.83 -50.05 18.00
CA HIS A 338 -5.55 -49.24 19.18
C HIS A 338 -6.78 -49.11 20.08
N SER A 339 -6.55 -49.09 21.39
CA SER A 339 -7.60 -49.00 22.42
C SER A 339 -7.56 -47.66 23.13
N TYR A 340 -8.70 -46.99 23.22
CA TYR A 340 -8.80 -45.70 23.87
C TYR A 340 -9.33 -45.84 25.30
N ALA A 341 -8.60 -45.30 26.29
CA ALA A 341 -8.98 -45.39 27.70
C ALA A 341 -10.34 -44.72 28.00
N THR A 342 -10.72 -43.71 27.22
CA THR A 342 -11.98 -42.98 27.34
C THR A 342 -12.79 -43.10 26.06
N ALA A 343 -14.13 -43.08 26.19
CA ALA A 343 -15.00 -42.92 25.03
C ALA A 343 -14.81 -41.51 24.43
N GLY A 344 -14.82 -41.39 23.11
CA GLY A 344 -14.60 -40.11 22.45
C GLY A 344 -14.59 -40.20 20.93
N THR A 345 -14.34 -39.04 20.30
CA THR A 345 -14.00 -38.95 18.88
C THR A 345 -12.52 -38.59 18.77
N TYR A 346 -11.77 -39.38 18.03
CA TYR A 346 -10.34 -39.29 17.90
C TYR A 346 -9.96 -38.98 16.46
N THR A 347 -9.03 -38.05 16.28
CA THR A 347 -8.45 -37.73 14.97
C THR A 347 -7.23 -38.60 14.76
N VAL A 348 -7.28 -39.46 13.74
CA VAL A 348 -6.24 -40.43 13.43
C VAL A 348 -5.53 -40.00 12.15
N SER A 349 -4.21 -39.97 12.19
CA SER A 349 -3.35 -39.52 11.09
C SER A 349 -2.43 -40.66 10.63
N ILE A 350 -2.50 -41.00 9.35
CA ILE A 350 -1.73 -42.08 8.74
C ILE A 350 -0.73 -41.48 7.75
N THR A 351 0.54 -41.83 7.90
CA THR A 351 1.64 -41.38 7.03
C THR A 351 2.48 -42.56 6.55
N GLY A 352 3.25 -42.39 5.46
CA GLY A 352 4.04 -43.46 4.85
C GLY A 352 3.27 -44.23 3.78
N ASP A 353 3.73 -45.43 3.43
CA ASP A 353 3.14 -46.23 2.36
C ASP A 353 1.89 -46.97 2.87
N PHE A 354 0.73 -46.39 2.59
CA PHE A 354 -0.59 -46.95 2.90
C PHE A 354 -1.45 -46.95 1.63
N PRO A 355 -1.29 -47.96 0.76
CA PRO A 355 -1.80 -47.93 -0.61
C PRO A 355 -3.29 -48.32 -0.74
N ARG A 356 -3.88 -48.93 0.29
CA ARG A 356 -5.30 -49.32 0.32
C ARG A 356 -5.80 -49.48 1.75
N ILE A 357 -6.97 -48.91 2.02
CA ILE A 357 -7.79 -49.23 3.19
C ILE A 357 -8.84 -50.23 2.74
N TYR A 358 -9.01 -51.32 3.49
CA TYR A 358 -9.81 -52.44 3.01
C TYR A 358 -10.75 -52.92 4.11
N PHE A 359 -12.05 -52.71 3.94
CA PHE A 359 -13.06 -53.23 4.85
C PHE A 359 -13.73 -54.47 4.21
N PRO A 360 -13.20 -55.69 4.41
CA PRO A 360 -13.77 -56.90 3.83
C PRO A 360 -15.19 -57.14 4.33
N SER A 361 -15.89 -58.10 3.73
CA SER A 361 -17.17 -58.58 4.25
C SER A 361 -17.02 -59.26 5.63
N ASP A 362 -18.11 -59.17 6.40
CA ASP A 362 -18.52 -59.85 7.64
C ASP A 362 -17.60 -59.76 8.88
N GLU A 363 -16.39 -60.31 8.86
CA GLU A 363 -15.64 -60.62 10.10
C GLU A 363 -15.04 -59.39 10.80
N LEU A 364 -14.74 -58.33 10.03
CA LEU A 364 -14.29 -57.02 10.54
C LEU A 364 -15.45 -56.02 10.70
N GLY A 365 -16.69 -56.50 10.55
CA GLY A 365 -17.98 -55.78 10.60
C GLY A 365 -18.05 -54.62 11.58
N ARG A 366 -17.78 -54.86 12.86
CA ARG A 366 -17.98 -53.86 13.93
C ARG A 366 -17.10 -52.61 13.82
N PHE A 367 -15.91 -52.72 13.21
CA PHE A 367 -14.95 -51.60 13.20
C PHE A 367 -15.29 -50.55 12.16
N ARG A 368 -15.95 -50.93 11.06
CA ARG A 368 -16.30 -50.00 9.97
C ARG A 368 -17.33 -48.95 10.36
N LEU A 369 -18.12 -49.19 11.41
CA LEU A 369 -19.07 -48.21 11.96
C LEU A 369 -18.36 -47.14 12.80
N LYS A 370 -17.09 -47.37 13.16
CA LYS A 370 -16.32 -46.48 14.04
C LYS A 370 -15.69 -45.33 13.28
N ILE A 371 -15.28 -45.52 12.02
CA ILE A 371 -14.86 -44.38 11.19
C ILE A 371 -16.07 -43.46 10.97
N GLN A 372 -15.89 -42.17 11.22
CA GLN A 372 -16.93 -41.16 11.09
C GLN A 372 -16.65 -40.26 9.90
N SER A 373 -15.39 -39.88 9.67
CA SER A 373 -15.06 -39.00 8.55
C SER A 373 -13.68 -39.20 7.97
N VAL A 374 -13.53 -38.82 6.69
CA VAL A 374 -12.24 -38.46 6.07
C VAL A 374 -12.10 -36.94 6.10
N GLU A 375 -11.07 -36.45 6.79
CA GLU A 375 -10.74 -35.03 6.92
C GLU A 375 -9.67 -34.58 5.92
N ASN A 376 -8.83 -35.51 5.46
CA ASN A 376 -7.79 -35.23 4.46
C ASN A 376 -7.36 -36.52 3.75
N TRP A 377 -7.21 -36.50 2.43
CA TRP A 377 -6.72 -37.67 1.68
C TRP A 377 -5.20 -37.84 1.76
N GLY A 378 -4.49 -36.73 1.96
CA GLY A 378 -3.04 -36.72 2.15
C GLY A 378 -2.25 -36.96 0.87
N SER A 379 -0.99 -37.36 1.01
CA SER A 379 -0.12 -37.68 -0.14
C SER A 379 -0.21 -39.14 -0.58
N GLN A 380 -1.21 -39.88 -0.10
CA GLN A 380 -1.30 -41.32 -0.30
C GLN A 380 -1.51 -41.64 -1.78
N VAL A 381 -0.65 -42.51 -2.31
CA VAL A 381 -0.80 -43.04 -3.67
C VAL A 381 -1.59 -44.33 -3.59
N TRP A 382 -2.89 -44.22 -3.84
CA TRP A 382 -3.80 -45.37 -3.77
C TRP A 382 -3.57 -46.30 -4.96
N THR A 383 -3.39 -47.59 -4.69
CA THR A 383 -3.24 -48.64 -5.73
C THR A 383 -4.56 -49.28 -6.07
N SER A 384 -5.48 -49.36 -5.10
CA SER A 384 -6.83 -49.83 -5.28
C SER A 384 -7.76 -49.17 -4.25
N MET A 385 -9.01 -48.95 -4.65
CA MET A 385 -10.09 -48.52 -3.76
C MET A 385 -11.15 -49.62 -3.60
N ASN A 386 -10.87 -50.83 -4.06
CA ASN A 386 -11.80 -51.94 -3.94
C ASN A 386 -12.13 -52.21 -2.47
N SER A 387 -13.42 -52.21 -2.16
CA SER A 387 -13.98 -52.34 -0.82
C SER A 387 -13.46 -51.32 0.22
N ALA A 388 -12.84 -50.24 -0.24
CA ALA A 388 -12.40 -49.15 0.64
C ALA A 388 -13.63 -48.38 1.12
N PHE A 389 -13.91 -48.40 2.42
CA PHE A 389 -15.12 -47.83 3.05
C PHE A 389 -16.43 -48.62 2.84
N SER A 390 -16.33 -49.89 2.43
CA SER A 390 -17.51 -50.75 2.27
C SER A 390 -18.25 -50.92 3.60
N ARG A 391 -19.56 -50.60 3.59
CA ARG A 391 -20.49 -50.58 4.74
C ARG A 391 -20.08 -49.64 5.86
N CYS A 392 -19.25 -48.62 5.58
CA CYS A 392 -18.98 -47.55 6.55
C CYS A 392 -20.20 -46.62 6.65
N GLU A 393 -21.25 -47.07 7.33
CA GLU A 393 -22.56 -46.41 7.36
C GLU A 393 -22.49 -44.97 7.88
N ASN A 394 -21.61 -44.69 8.85
CA ASN A 394 -21.46 -43.36 9.46
C ASN A 394 -20.52 -42.42 8.71
N LEU A 395 -19.91 -42.87 7.61
CA LEU A 395 -18.84 -42.12 6.94
C LEU A 395 -19.37 -40.88 6.22
N VAL A 396 -18.75 -39.75 6.51
CA VAL A 396 -18.81 -38.52 5.72
C VAL A 396 -17.41 -38.13 5.22
N VAL A 397 -17.32 -37.28 4.19
CA VAL A 397 -16.03 -36.80 3.68
C VAL A 397 -16.01 -35.28 3.76
N ASN A 398 -15.21 -34.74 4.68
CA ASN A 398 -15.04 -33.30 4.90
C ASN A 398 -13.80 -32.75 4.18
N ALA A 399 -12.97 -33.64 3.63
CA ALA A 399 -11.73 -33.32 2.95
C ALA A 399 -11.94 -32.31 1.82
N VAL A 400 -11.09 -31.27 1.80
CA VAL A 400 -11.03 -30.26 0.74
C VAL A 400 -10.04 -30.63 -0.37
N ASP A 401 -9.16 -31.60 -0.10
CA ASP A 401 -8.26 -32.18 -1.08
C ASP A 401 -8.88 -33.41 -1.76
N THR A 402 -8.25 -33.89 -2.83
CA THR A 402 -8.70 -35.04 -3.62
C THR A 402 -7.71 -36.20 -3.49
N PRO A 403 -8.17 -37.47 -3.47
CA PRO A 403 -7.27 -38.61 -3.44
C PRO A 403 -6.42 -38.71 -4.70
N ASN A 404 -5.17 -39.14 -4.57
CA ASN A 404 -4.34 -39.49 -5.73
C ASN A 404 -4.72 -40.89 -6.23
N LEU A 405 -5.58 -40.92 -7.26
CA LEU A 405 -6.11 -42.12 -7.89
C LEU A 405 -5.31 -42.55 -9.13
N SER A 406 -4.14 -41.97 -9.37
CA SER A 406 -3.37 -42.18 -10.62
C SER A 406 -2.97 -43.63 -10.87
N LYS A 407 -2.93 -44.49 -9.84
CA LYS A 407 -2.65 -45.93 -9.94
C LYS A 407 -3.89 -46.82 -9.74
N VAL A 408 -5.06 -46.24 -9.44
CA VAL A 408 -6.26 -47.02 -9.15
C VAL A 408 -6.93 -47.46 -10.44
N THR A 409 -7.04 -48.77 -10.62
CA THR A 409 -7.83 -49.40 -11.70
C THR A 409 -9.13 -50.02 -11.19
N ASP A 410 -9.21 -50.32 -9.90
CA ASP A 410 -10.36 -51.01 -9.28
C ASP A 410 -10.92 -50.18 -8.11
N MET A 411 -12.18 -49.78 -8.26
CA MET A 411 -12.98 -49.07 -7.25
C MET A 411 -14.22 -49.88 -6.81
N ALA A 412 -14.27 -51.18 -7.13
CA ALA A 412 -15.44 -51.99 -6.88
C ALA A 412 -15.81 -52.00 -5.39
N SER A 413 -17.09 -51.83 -5.09
CA SER A 413 -17.64 -51.82 -3.73
C SER A 413 -17.05 -50.80 -2.74
N MET A 414 -16.37 -49.74 -3.21
CA MET A 414 -15.78 -48.70 -2.33
C MET A 414 -16.81 -48.18 -1.30
N PHE A 415 -17.90 -47.57 -1.74
CA PHE A 415 -18.96 -47.06 -0.86
C PHE A 415 -20.20 -47.95 -0.80
N PHE A 416 -20.03 -49.25 -1.02
CA PHE A 416 -21.12 -50.22 -0.94
C PHE A 416 -21.81 -50.12 0.43
N GLU A 417 -23.12 -49.88 0.48
CA GLU A 417 -23.91 -49.71 1.71
C GLU A 417 -23.37 -48.64 2.68
N ALA A 418 -22.60 -47.65 2.21
CA ALA A 418 -22.21 -46.48 3.00
C ALA A 418 -23.40 -45.49 3.09
N THR A 419 -24.37 -45.80 3.95
CA THR A 419 -25.70 -45.18 3.94
C THR A 419 -25.69 -43.67 4.19
N SER A 420 -24.77 -43.11 4.99
CA SER A 420 -24.64 -41.65 5.16
C SER A 420 -23.83 -40.93 4.08
N PHE A 421 -23.19 -41.66 3.15
CA PHE A 421 -22.31 -41.05 2.16
C PHE A 421 -23.09 -40.28 1.09
N ASN A 422 -22.79 -38.97 0.96
CA ASN A 422 -23.36 -38.09 -0.07
C ASN A 422 -22.42 -36.91 -0.40
N GLN A 423 -21.11 -37.08 -0.24
CA GLN A 423 -20.16 -35.98 -0.48
C GLN A 423 -19.95 -35.76 -1.98
N ASP A 424 -19.82 -34.49 -2.39
CA ASP A 424 -19.41 -34.13 -3.77
C ASP A 424 -18.01 -34.68 -4.07
N ILE A 425 -17.96 -35.61 -5.04
CA ILE A 425 -16.76 -36.28 -5.56
C ILE A 425 -16.58 -36.02 -7.06
N SER A 426 -17.27 -35.01 -7.60
CA SER A 426 -17.25 -34.68 -9.03
C SER A 426 -15.86 -34.28 -9.55
N SER A 427 -14.95 -33.88 -8.64
CA SER A 427 -13.58 -33.47 -8.94
C SER A 427 -12.56 -34.62 -8.97
N TRP A 428 -12.95 -35.85 -8.62
CA TRP A 428 -12.03 -36.98 -8.60
C TRP A 428 -11.62 -37.40 -10.01
N ASP A 429 -10.31 -37.59 -10.23
CA ASP A 429 -9.80 -38.14 -11.49
C ASP A 429 -9.90 -39.67 -11.50
N VAL A 430 -10.94 -40.17 -12.15
CA VAL A 430 -11.21 -41.62 -12.31
C VAL A 430 -10.78 -42.16 -13.68
N SER A 431 -10.00 -41.41 -14.45
CA SER A 431 -9.68 -41.74 -15.86
C SER A 431 -8.87 -43.02 -16.07
N ASN A 432 -8.30 -43.59 -14.99
CA ASN A 432 -7.59 -44.87 -15.01
C ASN A 432 -8.41 -46.07 -14.55
N VAL A 433 -9.61 -45.83 -14.01
CA VAL A 433 -10.44 -46.88 -13.42
C VAL A 433 -11.09 -47.74 -14.50
N THR A 434 -11.05 -49.06 -14.30
CA THR A 434 -11.63 -50.07 -15.18
C THR A 434 -12.82 -50.79 -14.55
N ASP A 435 -12.87 -50.90 -13.22
CA ASP A 435 -13.97 -51.55 -12.48
C ASP A 435 -14.56 -50.60 -11.44
N MET A 436 -15.87 -50.36 -11.53
CA MET A 436 -16.68 -49.59 -10.57
C MET A 436 -17.91 -50.38 -10.10
N SER A 437 -17.90 -51.70 -10.24
CA SER A 437 -19.03 -52.55 -9.86
C SER A 437 -19.39 -52.36 -8.37
N PHE A 438 -20.69 -52.27 -8.07
CA PHE A 438 -21.22 -52.05 -6.72
C PHE A 438 -20.73 -50.80 -5.96
N MET A 439 -20.02 -49.86 -6.60
CA MET A 439 -19.30 -48.77 -5.92
C MET A 439 -20.17 -47.95 -4.95
N PHE A 440 -21.42 -47.66 -5.29
CA PHE A 440 -22.38 -46.95 -4.44
C PHE A 440 -23.64 -47.78 -4.14
N SER A 441 -23.63 -49.08 -4.44
CA SER A 441 -24.82 -49.91 -4.26
C SER A 441 -25.27 -49.88 -2.80
N GLY A 442 -26.50 -49.45 -2.55
CA GLY A 442 -27.05 -49.32 -1.19
C GLY A 442 -26.59 -48.07 -0.41
N ALA A 443 -25.84 -47.15 -1.02
CA ALA A 443 -25.57 -45.83 -0.44
C ALA A 443 -26.83 -44.96 -0.57
N ILE A 444 -27.82 -45.20 0.30
CA ILE A 444 -29.19 -44.69 0.17
C ILE A 444 -29.31 -43.16 0.16
N ASN A 445 -28.33 -42.41 0.67
CA ASN A 445 -28.33 -40.95 0.62
C ASN A 445 -27.56 -40.37 -0.56
N PHE A 446 -26.85 -41.19 -1.34
CA PHE A 446 -26.01 -40.73 -2.42
C PHE A 446 -26.84 -40.12 -3.56
N ASN A 447 -26.58 -38.85 -3.87
CA ASN A 447 -27.24 -38.07 -4.91
C ASN A 447 -26.32 -36.96 -5.44
N GLN A 448 -25.15 -37.32 -5.98
CA GLN A 448 -24.17 -36.37 -6.52
C GLN A 448 -24.09 -36.44 -8.04
N ASP A 449 -23.66 -35.34 -8.67
CA ASP A 449 -23.45 -35.26 -10.11
C ASP A 449 -22.08 -35.86 -10.50
N LEU A 450 -22.11 -36.95 -11.26
CA LEU A 450 -20.91 -37.66 -11.75
C LEU A 450 -20.61 -37.39 -13.24
N SER A 451 -21.28 -36.43 -13.86
CA SER A 451 -21.14 -36.12 -15.28
C SER A 451 -19.72 -35.72 -15.70
N ASN A 452 -18.92 -35.17 -14.78
CA ASN A 452 -17.53 -34.78 -15.03
C ASN A 452 -16.55 -35.97 -15.07
N TRP A 453 -16.97 -37.16 -14.67
CA TRP A 453 -16.08 -38.33 -14.64
C TRP A 453 -15.78 -38.86 -16.04
N ASN A 454 -14.50 -39.10 -16.31
CA ASN A 454 -14.06 -39.77 -17.52
C ASN A 454 -14.08 -41.29 -17.34
N VAL A 455 -15.15 -41.94 -17.78
CA VAL A 455 -15.35 -43.40 -17.69
C VAL A 455 -14.89 -44.18 -18.94
N SER A 456 -14.04 -43.59 -19.79
CA SER A 456 -13.61 -44.19 -21.07
C SER A 456 -12.91 -45.54 -20.97
N LYS A 457 -12.31 -45.86 -19.81
CA LYS A 457 -11.62 -47.13 -19.55
C LYS A 457 -12.46 -48.15 -18.78
N VAL A 458 -13.64 -47.75 -18.30
CA VAL A 458 -14.46 -48.62 -17.45
C VAL A 458 -15.04 -49.75 -18.29
N THR A 459 -14.84 -50.98 -17.83
CA THR A 459 -15.36 -52.21 -18.44
C THR A 459 -16.52 -52.79 -17.64
N ASP A 460 -16.64 -52.46 -16.35
CA ASP A 460 -17.70 -52.95 -15.48
C ASP A 460 -18.25 -51.86 -14.54
N MET A 461 -19.57 -51.66 -14.56
CA MET A 461 -20.34 -50.81 -13.65
C MET A 461 -21.62 -51.53 -13.17
N GLU A 462 -21.59 -52.86 -13.13
CA GLU A 462 -22.71 -53.67 -12.65
C GLU A 462 -23.09 -53.22 -11.23
N ASP A 463 -24.38 -52.95 -11.05
CA ASP A 463 -25.00 -52.48 -9.80
C ASP A 463 -24.42 -51.21 -9.16
N MET A 464 -23.55 -50.47 -9.86
CA MET A 464 -22.80 -49.31 -9.33
C MET A 464 -23.67 -48.34 -8.53
N LEU A 465 -24.86 -47.98 -9.03
CA LEU A 465 -25.74 -46.95 -8.45
C LEU A 465 -27.09 -47.52 -7.97
N THR A 466 -27.20 -48.84 -7.84
CA THR A 466 -28.46 -49.46 -7.39
C THR A 466 -28.77 -49.09 -5.94
N LYS A 467 -30.07 -48.88 -5.63
CA LYS A 467 -30.54 -48.48 -4.29
C LYS A 467 -29.88 -47.20 -3.75
N THR A 468 -29.44 -46.30 -4.62
CA THR A 468 -29.07 -44.92 -4.28
C THR A 468 -30.30 -44.01 -4.34
N ASN A 469 -30.17 -42.77 -3.89
CA ASN A 469 -31.18 -41.73 -4.05
C ASN A 469 -30.82 -40.76 -5.19
N LEU A 470 -30.21 -41.29 -6.26
CA LEU A 470 -29.79 -40.51 -7.42
C LEU A 470 -31.01 -39.88 -8.08
N SER A 471 -31.00 -38.56 -8.20
CA SER A 471 -32.06 -37.80 -8.85
C SER A 471 -32.05 -38.00 -10.37
N ALA A 472 -33.23 -37.89 -11.00
CA ALA A 472 -33.39 -37.92 -12.45
C ALA A 472 -32.47 -36.90 -13.15
N ARG A 473 -32.34 -35.69 -12.58
CA ARG A 473 -31.46 -34.64 -13.12
C ARG A 473 -29.99 -35.06 -13.16
N HIS A 474 -29.47 -35.62 -12.06
CA HIS A 474 -28.07 -36.07 -12.03
C HIS A 474 -27.85 -37.26 -12.97
N TYR A 475 -28.82 -38.18 -13.04
CA TYR A 475 -28.76 -39.29 -13.99
C TYR A 475 -28.74 -38.82 -15.45
N GLU A 476 -29.56 -37.82 -15.80
CA GLU A 476 -29.58 -37.22 -17.14
C GLU A 476 -28.27 -36.53 -17.51
N ASN A 477 -27.71 -35.73 -16.58
CA ASN A 477 -26.41 -35.08 -16.78
C ASN A 477 -25.32 -36.11 -17.06
N LEU A 478 -25.31 -37.20 -16.30
CA LEU A 478 -24.38 -38.31 -16.46
C LEU A 478 -24.53 -38.96 -17.85
N LEU A 479 -25.76 -39.32 -18.25
CA LEU A 479 -26.02 -39.92 -19.57
C LEU A 479 -25.54 -39.01 -20.70
N ASP A 480 -25.91 -37.73 -20.67
CA ASP A 480 -25.53 -36.75 -21.69
C ASP A 480 -24.01 -36.60 -21.81
N ALA A 481 -23.31 -36.42 -20.68
CA ALA A 481 -21.87 -36.26 -20.66
C ALA A 481 -21.14 -37.53 -21.12
N TRP A 482 -21.50 -38.69 -20.58
CA TRP A 482 -20.80 -39.94 -20.90
C TRP A 482 -21.03 -40.38 -22.35
N SER A 483 -22.20 -40.12 -22.93
CA SER A 483 -22.48 -40.42 -24.34
C SER A 483 -21.56 -39.69 -25.34
N LYS A 484 -20.81 -38.68 -24.88
CA LYS A 484 -19.85 -37.90 -25.68
C LYS A 484 -18.41 -38.43 -25.57
N LEU A 485 -18.14 -39.36 -24.65
CA LEU A 485 -16.83 -39.98 -24.48
C LEU A 485 -16.57 -41.09 -25.52
N THR A 486 -15.31 -41.50 -25.64
CA THR A 486 -14.95 -42.74 -26.33
C THR A 486 -14.93 -43.86 -25.30
N LEU A 487 -15.93 -44.75 -25.34
CA LEU A 487 -16.21 -45.72 -24.28
C LEU A 487 -15.85 -47.16 -24.68
N GLN A 488 -15.66 -48.02 -23.67
CA GLN A 488 -15.57 -49.47 -23.88
C GLN A 488 -16.93 -50.05 -24.29
N LYS A 489 -16.90 -51.18 -25.00
CA LYS A 489 -18.10 -51.88 -25.44
C LYS A 489 -18.61 -52.87 -24.40
N GLY A 490 -19.92 -53.11 -24.39
CA GLY A 490 -20.53 -54.19 -23.60
C GLY A 490 -20.56 -53.95 -22.10
N VAL A 491 -20.41 -52.70 -21.65
CA VAL A 491 -20.43 -52.36 -20.22
C VAL A 491 -21.85 -52.52 -19.67
N LYS A 492 -21.97 -53.17 -18.51
CA LYS A 492 -23.21 -53.19 -17.73
C LYS A 492 -23.25 -51.97 -16.82
N PHE A 493 -24.38 -51.28 -16.78
CA PHE A 493 -24.55 -50.10 -15.93
C PHE A 493 -25.96 -50.07 -15.35
N ASN A 494 -26.05 -50.20 -14.02
CA ASN A 494 -27.34 -50.27 -13.34
C ASN A 494 -27.49 -49.10 -12.36
N VAL A 495 -28.57 -48.33 -12.52
CA VAL A 495 -28.99 -47.26 -11.60
C VAL A 495 -30.25 -47.64 -10.81
N GLY A 496 -30.66 -48.91 -10.88
CA GLY A 496 -31.83 -49.41 -10.16
C GLY A 496 -33.14 -48.84 -10.70
N ASN A 497 -33.92 -48.19 -9.84
CA ASN A 497 -35.25 -47.65 -10.20
C ASN A 497 -35.21 -46.14 -10.53
N THR A 498 -34.04 -45.54 -10.71
CA THR A 498 -33.92 -44.12 -11.05
C THR A 498 -34.48 -43.85 -12.44
N THR A 499 -35.41 -42.92 -12.55
CA THR A 499 -36.06 -42.52 -13.81
C THR A 499 -35.31 -41.38 -14.50
N TYR A 500 -35.63 -41.14 -15.78
CA TYR A 500 -35.15 -39.99 -16.56
C TYR A 500 -36.25 -39.45 -17.48
N CYS A 501 -36.13 -38.21 -17.95
CA CYS A 501 -37.08 -37.58 -18.88
C CYS A 501 -36.42 -37.15 -20.22
N HIS A 502 -35.31 -36.42 -20.17
CA HIS A 502 -34.61 -35.83 -21.32
C HIS A 502 -33.40 -36.63 -21.81
N GLY A 503 -32.93 -37.62 -21.03
CA GLY A 503 -31.73 -38.41 -21.31
C GLY A 503 -31.86 -39.50 -22.39
N GLU A 504 -33.03 -39.71 -23.00
CA GLU A 504 -33.30 -40.83 -23.91
C GLU A 504 -32.30 -40.92 -25.08
N ALA A 505 -32.03 -39.80 -25.75
CA ALA A 505 -31.12 -39.80 -26.90
C ALA A 505 -29.68 -40.21 -26.51
N ALA A 506 -29.22 -39.73 -25.36
CA ALA A 506 -27.90 -40.06 -24.82
C ALA A 506 -27.82 -41.53 -24.38
N LYS A 507 -28.84 -42.04 -23.69
CA LYS A 507 -28.98 -43.45 -23.31
C LYS A 507 -28.97 -44.37 -24.54
N GLN A 508 -29.75 -44.06 -25.56
CA GLN A 508 -29.78 -44.85 -26.81
C GLN A 508 -28.43 -44.85 -27.52
N LYS A 509 -27.67 -43.75 -27.47
CA LYS A 509 -26.32 -43.71 -28.01
C LYS A 509 -25.38 -44.67 -27.27
N LEU A 510 -25.42 -44.70 -25.94
CA LEU A 510 -24.65 -45.65 -25.12
C LEU A 510 -24.97 -47.11 -25.49
N ILE A 511 -26.25 -47.42 -25.69
CA ILE A 511 -26.71 -48.77 -26.06
C ILE A 511 -26.30 -49.12 -27.49
N ASN A 512 -26.56 -48.26 -28.47
CA ASN A 512 -26.39 -48.59 -29.89
C ASN A 512 -24.93 -48.53 -30.35
N ASP A 513 -24.17 -47.52 -29.93
CA ASP A 513 -22.80 -47.31 -30.41
C ASP A 513 -21.80 -48.19 -29.63
N PHE A 514 -22.08 -48.43 -28.34
CA PHE A 514 -21.18 -49.14 -27.44
C PHE A 514 -21.74 -50.48 -26.92
N GLY A 515 -22.98 -50.84 -27.21
CA GLY A 515 -23.55 -52.12 -26.79
C GLY A 515 -23.74 -52.24 -25.28
N TRP A 516 -23.94 -51.11 -24.58
CA TRP A 516 -24.14 -51.12 -23.13
C TRP A 516 -25.46 -51.78 -22.75
N THR A 517 -25.46 -52.43 -21.58
CA THR A 517 -26.68 -52.94 -20.94
C THR A 517 -27.02 -52.02 -19.78
N ILE A 518 -28.09 -51.23 -19.91
CA ILE A 518 -28.49 -50.22 -18.93
C ILE A 518 -29.79 -50.65 -18.25
N THR A 519 -29.76 -50.75 -16.91
CA THR A 519 -30.96 -51.01 -16.09
C THR A 519 -31.30 -49.77 -15.27
N ASP A 520 -32.48 -49.18 -15.53
CA ASP A 520 -32.99 -47.98 -14.87
C ASP A 520 -34.51 -48.06 -14.65
N GLY A 521 -35.10 -47.02 -14.05
CA GLY A 521 -36.53 -46.91 -13.75
C GLY A 521 -37.43 -46.58 -14.94
N ASP A 522 -36.92 -46.68 -16.16
CA ASP A 522 -37.55 -46.22 -17.40
C ASP A 522 -37.80 -44.70 -17.47
N LYS A 523 -38.26 -44.25 -18.65
CA LYS A 523 -38.59 -42.87 -18.91
C LYS A 523 -39.83 -42.43 -18.14
N TYR A 524 -39.71 -41.37 -17.34
CA TYR A 524 -40.79 -40.76 -16.59
C TYR A 524 -40.66 -39.23 -16.63
N CYS A 525 -41.67 -38.56 -17.18
CA CYS A 525 -41.73 -37.11 -17.36
C CYS A 525 -43.03 -36.60 -16.73
N ASP A 526 -42.99 -36.27 -15.43
CA ASP A 526 -44.09 -35.60 -14.73
C ASP A 526 -43.89 -34.08 -14.67
#